data_AF-A0A426ZCS1-F1
#
_entry.id   AF-A0A426ZCS1-F1
#
_cell.length_a   1.000
_cell.length_b   1.000
_cell.length_c   1.000
_cell.angle_alpha   90.00
_cell.angle_beta   90.00
_cell.angle_gamma   90.00
#
_symmetry.space_group_name_H-M   'P 1'
#
loop_
_entity.id
_entity.type
_entity.pdbx_description
1 polymer ?
#
loop_
_entity_poly.entity_id
_entity_poly.type
_entity_poly.pdbx_seq_one_letter_code
_entity_poly.pdbx_strand_id
1 'polypeptide(L)'
;MRENAGADSDSSDMTPSMQEALHRSNMDMSGAEYVRKEVPLQVLPARYLLKLNSPLKSFTDMQHVLFEEERSAYKQAIFENMCNGRIHPLNYVHHTSTYQASLCKLMEYCLNPTISALQGRLKENEIRLNMLMEEAQSLEVEAHGRKSGLHSESPHSHVARGFRGSPSVGPRDLHASADSAVPRAPSGSTSRRKAT
;
A
#
# COMPACT_ATOMS: atom_id res chain seq x y z
N MET A 1 36.41 71.62 13.74
CA MET A 1 35.49 70.83 14.60
C MET A 1 34.58 70.05 13.67
N ARG A 2 34.86 68.74 13.50
CA ARG A 2 33.99 67.60 13.88
C ARG A 2 32.71 67.51 13.03
N GLU A 3 32.32 66.41 12.40
CA GLU A 3 32.84 65.04 12.24
C GLU A 3 31.86 64.45 11.20
N ASN A 4 32.32 64.06 10.00
CA ASN A 4 31.51 63.29 9.05
C ASN A 4 31.92 61.83 9.26
N ALA A 5 31.13 61.09 10.05
CA ALA A 5 31.37 59.69 10.36
C ALA A 5 30.16 58.86 9.92
N GLY A 6 30.41 57.96 8.98
CA GLY A 6 29.40 57.07 8.41
C GLY A 6 29.82 56.67 7.01
N ALA A 7 31.01 56.09 6.89
CA ALA A 7 31.52 55.54 5.65
C ALA A 7 30.57 54.43 5.17
N ASP A 8 29.96 54.63 4.01
CA ASP A 8 29.49 53.54 3.14
C ASP A 8 30.71 52.70 2.78
N SER A 9 30.99 51.68 3.58
CA SER A 9 32.07 50.75 3.37
C SER A 9 31.56 49.33 3.60
N ASP A 10 30.68 48.89 2.69
CA ASP A 10 30.45 47.48 2.41
C ASP A 10 30.72 47.23 0.91
N SER A 11 31.91 47.66 0.48
CA SER A 11 32.59 46.94 -0.61
C SER A 11 33.03 45.64 0.02
N SER A 12 32.20 44.59 -0.11
CA SER A 12 32.59 43.23 0.24
C SER A 12 33.80 42.84 -0.61
N ASP A 13 34.99 43.12 -0.09
CA ASP A 13 36.24 42.85 -0.77
C ASP A 13 36.43 41.34 -0.70
N MET A 14 35.89 40.65 -1.70
CA MET A 14 36.00 39.20 -1.83
C MET A 14 37.48 38.88 -1.94
N THR A 15 38.06 38.36 -0.86
CA THR A 15 39.47 38.00 -0.86
C THR A 15 39.76 37.04 -2.02
N PRO A 16 40.96 37.06 -2.62
CA PRO A 16 41.31 36.16 -3.70
C PRO A 16 41.04 34.69 -3.35
N SER A 17 41.20 34.31 -2.08
CA SER A 17 40.88 32.97 -1.60
C SER A 17 39.37 32.71 -1.52
N MET A 18 38.55 33.70 -1.16
CA MET A 18 37.08 33.55 -1.21
C MET A 18 36.57 33.46 -2.64
N GLN A 19 37.12 34.26 -3.54
CA GLN A 19 36.79 34.20 -4.96
C GLN A 19 37.26 32.86 -5.58
N GLU A 20 38.47 32.39 -5.25
CA GLU A 20 38.94 31.06 -5.65
C GLU A 20 38.07 29.95 -5.04
N ALA A 21 37.69 30.03 -3.77
CA ALA A 21 36.83 29.05 -3.12
C ALA A 21 35.44 28.98 -3.76
N LEU A 22 34.85 30.12 -4.17
CA LEU A 22 33.58 30.18 -4.89
C LEU A 22 33.70 29.63 -6.33
N HIS A 23 34.83 29.87 -7.00
CA HIS A 23 35.12 29.26 -8.30
C HIS A 23 35.31 27.75 -8.18
N ARG A 24 36.01 27.27 -7.13
CA ARG A 24 36.20 25.84 -6.83
C ARG A 24 34.90 25.17 -6.45
N SER A 25 34.04 25.79 -5.63
CA SER A 25 32.75 25.21 -5.23
C SER A 25 31.77 25.08 -6.40
N ASN A 26 31.78 26.04 -7.33
CA ASN A 26 31.03 25.91 -8.57
C ASN A 26 31.62 24.81 -9.47
N MET A 27 32.95 24.67 -9.55
CA MET A 27 33.61 23.63 -10.36
C MET A 27 33.44 22.21 -9.80
N ASP A 28 33.49 22.04 -8.48
CA ASP A 28 33.28 20.74 -7.81
C ASP A 28 31.81 20.28 -7.87
N MET A 29 30.88 21.21 -8.13
CA MET A 29 29.48 20.90 -8.46
C MET A 29 29.19 20.88 -9.98
N SER A 30 30.09 21.39 -10.82
CA SER A 30 29.91 21.54 -12.27
C SER A 30 30.01 20.23 -13.07
N GLY A 31 30.13 19.08 -12.40
CA GLY A 31 30.14 17.75 -13.03
C GLY A 31 29.33 16.69 -12.28
N ALA A 32 28.67 17.06 -11.19
CA ALA A 32 27.85 16.13 -10.41
C ALA A 32 26.44 16.03 -11.02
N GLU A 33 26.28 15.14 -12.00
CA GLU A 33 24.96 14.82 -12.53
C GLU A 33 24.20 13.92 -11.54
N TYR A 34 22.94 14.25 -11.26
CA TYR A 34 22.06 13.35 -10.51
C TYR A 34 21.82 12.08 -11.31
N VAL A 35 22.49 10.99 -10.93
CA VAL A 35 22.28 9.68 -11.54
C VAL A 35 21.22 8.92 -10.75
N ARG A 36 20.13 8.55 -11.41
CA ARG A 36 19.10 7.67 -10.83
C ARG A 36 19.75 6.34 -10.43
N LYS A 37 19.62 5.95 -9.17
CA LYS A 37 20.01 4.63 -8.67
C LYS A 37 18.77 3.84 -8.32
N GLU A 38 18.68 2.63 -8.85
CA GLU A 38 17.56 1.73 -8.58
C GLU A 38 17.81 1.03 -7.24
N VAL A 39 16.79 1.03 -6.38
CA VAL A 39 16.81 0.37 -5.08
C VAL A 39 15.88 -0.83 -5.14
N PRO A 40 16.33 -2.04 -4.82
CA PRO A 40 15.46 -3.20 -4.82
C PRO A 40 14.37 -3.05 -3.75
N LEU A 41 13.11 -3.22 -4.15
CA LEU A 41 11.96 -3.18 -3.26
C LEU A 41 11.51 -4.60 -2.94
N GLN A 42 11.46 -4.94 -1.64
CA GLN A 42 10.92 -6.21 -1.16
C GLN A 42 9.61 -5.96 -0.40
N VAL A 43 8.55 -6.68 -0.80
CA VAL A 43 7.24 -6.59 -0.14
C VAL A 43 7.12 -7.72 0.88
N LEU A 44 7.00 -7.35 2.16
CA LEU A 44 6.82 -8.30 3.26
C LEU A 44 5.32 -8.54 3.51
N PRO A 45 4.88 -9.79 3.74
CA PRO A 45 3.48 -10.07 4.07
C PRO A 45 3.03 -9.37 5.36
N ALA A 46 1.87 -8.73 5.31
CA ALA A 46 1.34 -7.92 6.43
C ALA A 46 1.07 -8.70 7.73
N ARG A 47 0.99 -10.04 7.68
CA ARG A 47 0.85 -10.92 8.87
C ARG A 47 1.98 -10.78 9.89
N TYR A 48 3.11 -10.20 9.49
CA TYR A 48 4.26 -9.93 10.36
C TYR A 48 4.28 -8.50 10.94
N LEU A 49 3.33 -7.64 10.56
CA LEU A 49 3.28 -6.25 11.03
C LEU A 49 2.42 -6.15 12.30
N LEU A 50 3.07 -5.93 13.44
CA LEU A 50 2.47 -5.93 14.79
C LEU A 50 1.58 -4.70 15.10
N LYS A 51 1.40 -3.74 14.17
CA LYS A 51 0.65 -2.50 14.43
C LYS A 51 -0.23 -2.08 13.23
N LEU A 52 -1.47 -2.60 13.22
CA LEU A 52 -2.46 -2.41 12.15
C LEU A 52 -3.24 -1.09 12.19
N ASN A 53 -2.95 -0.20 13.14
CA ASN A 53 -3.68 1.08 13.25
C ASN A 53 -3.23 2.12 12.21
N SER A 54 -2.01 1.98 11.67
CA SER A 54 -1.46 2.91 10.69
C SER A 54 -2.11 2.80 9.29
N PRO A 55 -2.39 1.60 8.74
CA PRO A 55 -2.93 1.47 7.38
C PRO A 55 -4.41 1.85 7.24
N LEU A 56 -5.21 1.79 8.32
CA LEU A 56 -6.64 2.10 8.23
C LEU A 56 -6.89 3.61 8.16
N LYS A 57 -6.09 4.38 8.91
CA LYS A 57 -6.18 5.84 8.95
C LYS A 57 -5.88 6.48 7.59
N SER A 58 -4.92 5.96 6.83
CA SER A 58 -4.63 6.47 5.49
C SER A 58 -5.82 6.37 4.53
N PHE A 59 -6.70 5.37 4.69
CA PHE A 59 -7.92 5.28 3.88
C PHE A 59 -8.89 6.41 4.21
N THR A 60 -9.12 6.70 5.49
CA THR A 60 -10.01 7.81 5.88
C THR A 60 -9.42 9.17 5.55
N ASP A 61 -8.10 9.32 5.72
CA ASP A 61 -7.39 10.56 5.42
C ASP A 61 -7.48 10.92 3.93
N MET A 62 -7.33 9.94 3.03
CA MET A 62 -7.49 10.16 1.59
C MET A 62 -8.89 10.66 1.24
N GLN A 63 -9.94 10.06 1.81
CA GLN A 63 -11.32 10.52 1.55
C GLN A 63 -11.55 11.95 2.03
N HIS A 64 -10.95 12.30 3.18
CA HIS A 64 -11.01 13.66 3.71
C HIS A 64 -10.27 14.65 2.82
N VAL A 65 -9.09 14.30 2.30
CA VAL A 65 -8.33 15.16 1.39
C VAL A 65 -9.13 15.47 0.12
N LEU A 66 -9.73 14.47 -0.51
CA LEU A 66 -10.53 14.67 -1.73
C LEU A 66 -11.74 15.58 -1.50
N PHE A 67 -12.44 15.40 -0.37
CA PHE A 67 -13.55 16.26 0.00
C PHE A 67 -13.12 17.71 0.24
N GLU A 68 -12.02 17.91 0.96
CA GLU A 68 -11.49 19.23 1.27
C GLU A 68 -10.98 19.96 0.01
N GLU A 69 -10.38 19.23 -0.92
CA GLU A 69 -9.94 19.76 -2.21
C GLU A 69 -11.13 20.29 -3.01
N GLU A 70 -12.18 19.47 -3.19
CA GLU A 70 -13.39 19.88 -3.91
C GLU A 70 -14.10 21.06 -3.23
N ARG A 71 -14.22 21.02 -1.90
CA ARG A 71 -14.81 22.11 -1.10
C ARG A 71 -14.02 23.41 -1.25
N SER A 72 -12.69 23.33 -1.28
CA SER A 72 -11.83 24.50 -1.44
C SER A 72 -11.91 25.06 -2.86
N ALA A 73 -11.91 24.19 -3.88
CA ALA A 73 -12.10 24.59 -5.28
C ALA A 73 -13.44 25.30 -5.50
N TYR A 74 -14.53 24.79 -4.91
CA TYR A 74 -15.85 25.45 -4.95
C TYR A 74 -15.83 26.84 -4.31
N LYS A 75 -15.27 26.96 -3.10
CA LYS A 75 -15.16 28.25 -2.40
C LYS A 75 -14.35 29.25 -3.22
N GLN A 76 -13.25 28.81 -3.81
CA GLN A 76 -12.40 29.62 -4.67
C GLN A 76 -13.17 30.10 -5.91
N ALA A 77 -13.88 29.20 -6.60
CA ALA A 77 -14.69 29.55 -7.76
C ALA A 77 -15.79 30.58 -7.44
N ILE A 78 -16.45 30.44 -6.29
CA ILE A 78 -17.43 31.43 -5.81
C ILE A 78 -16.76 32.78 -5.56
N PHE A 79 -15.62 32.80 -4.86
CA PHE A 79 -14.89 34.03 -4.53
C PHE A 79 -14.40 34.77 -5.77
N GLU A 80 -13.85 34.06 -6.76
CA GLU A 80 -13.37 34.64 -8.02
C GLU A 80 -14.49 35.25 -8.88
N ASN A 81 -15.72 34.75 -8.71
CA ASN A 81 -16.90 35.23 -9.43
C ASN A 81 -17.71 36.28 -8.65
N MET A 82 -17.23 36.73 -7.49
CA MET A 82 -17.86 37.79 -6.73
C MET A 82 -17.41 39.18 -7.20
N CYS A 83 -18.38 40.03 -7.51
CA CYS A 83 -18.18 41.45 -7.78
C CYS A 83 -18.90 42.26 -6.70
N ASN A 84 -18.18 43.09 -5.94
CA ASN A 84 -18.73 43.91 -4.86
C ASN A 84 -19.54 43.12 -3.81
N GLY A 85 -19.06 41.93 -3.45
CA GLY A 85 -19.74 41.06 -2.47
C GLY A 85 -20.97 40.33 -3.01
N ARG A 86 -21.27 40.43 -4.31
CA ARG A 86 -22.41 39.75 -4.95
C ARG A 86 -21.92 38.85 -6.08
N ILE A 87 -22.55 37.69 -6.21
CA ILE A 87 -22.30 36.75 -7.30
C ILE A 87 -23.47 36.80 -8.30
N HIS A 88 -23.17 36.65 -9.59
CA HIS A 88 -24.22 36.55 -10.61
C HIS A 88 -25.06 35.28 -10.39
N PRO A 89 -26.41 35.34 -10.39
CA PRO A 89 -27.26 34.18 -10.07
C PRO A 89 -26.98 32.95 -10.95
N LEU A 90 -26.71 33.14 -12.25
CA LEU A 90 -26.37 32.02 -13.14
C LEU A 90 -25.04 31.36 -12.77
N ASN A 91 -24.02 32.14 -12.36
CA ASN A 91 -22.73 31.59 -11.95
C ASN A 91 -22.88 30.83 -10.63
N TYR A 92 -23.66 31.37 -9.69
CA TYR A 92 -23.96 30.69 -8.43
C TYR A 92 -24.62 29.32 -8.67
N VAL A 93 -25.67 29.27 -9.50
CA VAL A 93 -26.34 28.01 -9.84
C VAL A 93 -25.39 27.03 -10.53
N HIS A 94 -24.59 27.52 -11.49
CA HIS A 94 -23.62 26.70 -12.21
C HIS A 94 -22.56 26.08 -11.29
N HIS A 95 -21.90 26.89 -10.46
CA HIS A 95 -20.87 26.40 -9.54
C HIS A 95 -21.45 25.49 -8.47
N THR A 96 -22.63 25.81 -7.93
CA THR A 96 -23.30 24.96 -6.93
C THR A 96 -23.67 23.60 -7.53
N SER A 97 -24.24 23.58 -8.73
CA SER A 97 -24.60 22.34 -9.43
C SER A 97 -23.36 21.49 -9.76
N THR A 98 -22.27 22.13 -10.19
CA THR A 98 -20.99 21.46 -10.47
C THR A 98 -20.42 20.82 -9.21
N TYR A 99 -20.39 21.56 -8.10
CA TYR A 99 -19.95 21.06 -6.80
C TYR A 99 -20.79 19.87 -6.32
N GLN A 100 -22.12 19.97 -6.40
CA GLN A 100 -23.02 18.87 -6.04
C GLN A 100 -22.79 17.62 -6.90
N ALA A 101 -22.62 17.79 -8.21
CA ALA A 101 -22.31 16.68 -9.10
C ALA A 101 -20.96 16.03 -8.77
N SER A 102 -19.94 16.82 -8.39
CA SER A 102 -18.65 16.30 -7.96
C SER A 102 -18.75 15.51 -6.65
N LEU A 103 -19.50 16.03 -5.65
CA LEU A 103 -19.74 15.30 -4.40
C LEU A 103 -20.44 13.97 -4.63
N CYS A 104 -21.43 13.92 -5.53
CA CYS A 104 -22.09 12.66 -5.90
C CYS A 104 -21.09 11.65 -6.47
N LYS A 105 -20.19 12.09 -7.36
CA LYS A 105 -19.14 11.23 -7.92
C LYS A 105 -18.16 10.75 -6.84
N LEU A 106 -17.77 11.62 -5.91
CA LEU A 106 -16.89 11.25 -4.80
C LEU A 106 -17.54 10.17 -3.91
N MET A 107 -18.82 10.30 -3.62
CA MET A 107 -19.58 9.30 -2.88
C MET A 107 -19.67 7.98 -3.65
N GLU A 108 -20.01 8.03 -4.93
CA GLU A 108 -20.21 6.85 -5.77
C GLU A 108 -18.91 6.07 -6.03
N TYR A 109 -17.84 6.77 -6.38
CA TYR A 109 -16.61 6.14 -6.87
C TYR A 109 -15.51 5.99 -5.81
N CYS A 110 -15.53 6.76 -4.72
CA CYS A 110 -14.48 6.70 -3.72
C CYS A 110 -14.99 6.15 -2.38
N LEU A 111 -16.07 6.73 -1.84
CA LEU A 111 -16.57 6.33 -0.52
C LEU A 111 -17.26 4.97 -0.54
N ASN A 112 -18.19 4.74 -1.48
CA ASN A 112 -18.94 3.49 -1.54
C ASN A 112 -18.03 2.25 -1.72
N PRO A 113 -17.05 2.25 -2.65
CA PRO A 113 -16.12 1.12 -2.77
C PRO A 113 -15.26 0.93 -1.53
N THR A 114 -14.79 2.02 -0.90
CA THR A 114 -13.97 1.95 0.32
C THR A 114 -14.74 1.33 1.47
N ILE A 115 -15.96 1.80 1.73
CA ILE A 115 -16.82 1.26 2.79
C ILE A 115 -17.12 -0.21 2.52
N SER A 116 -17.47 -0.57 1.29
CA SER A 116 -17.78 -1.95 0.92
C SER A 116 -16.58 -2.88 1.14
N ALA A 117 -15.37 -2.43 0.78
CA ALA A 117 -14.15 -3.19 1.02
C ALA A 117 -13.86 -3.36 2.52
N LEU A 118 -14.02 -2.30 3.33
CA LEU A 118 -13.82 -2.35 4.78
C LEU A 118 -14.83 -3.27 5.48
N GLN A 119 -16.10 -3.21 5.08
CA GLN A 119 -17.13 -4.11 5.59
C GLN A 119 -16.86 -5.56 5.19
N GLY A 120 -16.43 -5.82 3.95
CA GLY A 120 -16.00 -7.14 3.52
C GLY A 120 -14.84 -7.68 4.34
N ARG A 121 -13.82 -6.85 4.60
CA ARG A 121 -12.67 -7.20 5.45
C ARG A 121 -13.06 -7.48 6.90
N LEU A 122 -14.02 -6.73 7.45
CA LEU A 122 -14.56 -6.97 8.79
C LEU A 122 -15.17 -8.39 8.87
N LYS A 123 -16.05 -8.72 7.91
CA LYS A 123 -16.72 -10.02 7.86
C LYS A 123 -15.74 -11.17 7.65
N GLU A 124 -14.72 -10.99 6.80
CA GLU A 124 -13.65 -11.99 6.61
C GLU A 124 -12.88 -12.22 7.91
N ASN A 125 -12.56 -11.16 8.66
CA ASN A 125 -11.87 -11.27 9.93
C ASN A 125 -12.71 -12.00 10.98
N GLU A 126 -14.02 -11.75 11.05
CA GLU A 126 -14.95 -12.46 11.93
C GLU A 126 -14.95 -13.97 11.64
N ILE A 127 -15.07 -14.35 10.35
CA ILE A 127 -15.01 -15.75 9.93
C ILE A 127 -13.66 -16.37 10.32
N ARG A 128 -12.55 -15.67 10.06
CA ARG A 128 -11.21 -16.14 10.39
C ARG A 128 -11.01 -16.32 11.89
N LEU A 129 -11.56 -15.42 12.70
CA LEU A 129 -11.48 -15.49 14.15
C LEU A 129 -12.23 -16.72 14.68
N ASN A 130 -13.42 -17.00 14.17
CA ASN A 130 -14.18 -18.19 14.54
C ASN A 130 -13.41 -19.48 14.20
N MET A 131 -12.86 -19.59 12.99
CA MET A 131 -12.06 -20.76 12.60
C MET A 131 -10.84 -20.96 13.50
N LEU A 132 -10.14 -19.86 13.84
CA LEU A 132 -8.97 -19.93 14.73
C LEU A 132 -9.36 -20.30 16.17
N MET A 133 -10.54 -19.92 16.64
CA MET A 133 -11.06 -20.33 17.94
C MET A 133 -11.37 -21.83 17.98
N GLU A 134 -12.02 -22.36 16.93
CA GLU A 134 -12.28 -23.80 16.79
C GLU A 134 -10.97 -24.60 16.72
N GLU A 135 -10.00 -24.13 15.93
CA GLU A 135 -8.68 -24.75 15.82
C GLU A 135 -7.95 -24.73 17.17
N ALA A 136 -7.96 -23.60 17.89
CA ALA A 136 -7.35 -23.50 19.21
C ALA A 136 -7.98 -24.48 20.20
N GLN A 137 -9.31 -24.63 20.21
CA GLN A 137 -10.00 -25.59 21.06
C GLN A 137 -9.62 -27.04 20.72
N SER A 138 -9.53 -27.38 19.43
CA SER A 138 -9.08 -28.71 18.98
C SER A 138 -7.66 -29.00 19.46
N LEU A 139 -6.75 -28.04 19.30
CA LEU A 139 -5.36 -28.17 19.71
C LEU A 139 -5.21 -28.29 21.23
N GLU A 140 -6.04 -27.60 22.01
CA GLU A 140 -6.08 -27.77 23.45
C GLU A 140 -6.48 -29.20 23.83
N VAL A 141 -7.56 -29.74 23.26
CA VAL A 141 -7.99 -31.12 23.53
C VAL A 141 -6.89 -32.13 23.18
N GLU A 142 -6.24 -31.97 22.02
CA GLU A 142 -5.12 -32.83 21.60
C GLU A 142 -3.92 -32.74 22.55
N ALA A 143 -3.58 -31.53 23.01
CA ALA A 143 -2.48 -31.30 23.94
C ALA A 143 -2.75 -31.93 25.32
N HIS A 144 -4.00 -31.90 25.80
CA HIS A 144 -4.40 -32.55 27.06
C HIS A 144 -4.47 -34.08 26.92
N GLY A 145 -4.96 -34.60 25.78
CA GLY A 145 -4.98 -36.03 25.49
C GLY A 145 -3.58 -36.66 25.48
N ARG A 146 -2.58 -35.96 24.91
CA ARG A 146 -1.18 -36.42 24.93
C ARG A 146 -0.55 -36.41 26.34
N LYS A 147 -0.93 -35.48 27.22
CA LYS A 147 -0.43 -35.43 28.60
C LYS A 147 -1.02 -36.54 29.47
N SER A 148 -2.27 -36.93 29.22
CA SER A 148 -2.91 -38.07 29.92
C SER A 148 -2.37 -39.43 29.47
N GLY A 149 -2.02 -39.57 28.18
CA GLY A 149 -1.44 -40.79 27.62
C GLY A 149 0.00 -41.11 28.04
N LEU A 150 0.73 -40.19 28.70
CA LEU A 150 2.08 -40.47 29.20
C LEU A 150 2.12 -41.25 30.53
N HIS A 151 0.97 -41.47 31.19
CA HIS A 151 0.89 -42.23 32.44
C HIS A 151 0.28 -43.63 32.30
N SER A 152 -0.01 -44.09 31.08
CA SER A 152 -0.54 -45.44 30.87
C SER A 152 -0.03 -46.04 29.57
N GLU A 153 1.25 -46.43 29.53
CA GLU A 153 1.73 -47.71 28.98
C GLU A 153 3.25 -47.71 28.78
N SER A 154 3.98 -48.35 29.70
CA SER A 154 5.08 -49.26 29.37
C SER A 154 5.42 -50.09 30.61
N PRO A 155 5.55 -51.43 30.50
CA PRO A 155 6.88 -51.96 30.21
C PRO A 155 6.89 -53.16 29.25
N HIS A 156 7.88 -53.16 28.36
CA HIS A 156 8.62 -54.31 27.83
C HIS A 156 7.94 -55.71 27.86
N SER A 157 7.60 -56.24 26.68
CA SER A 157 7.64 -57.68 26.44
C SER A 157 8.09 -58.00 25.01
N HIS A 158 9.28 -58.58 24.92
CA HIS A 158 9.79 -59.29 23.76
C HIS A 158 8.99 -60.57 23.55
N VAL A 159 8.35 -60.78 22.38
CA VAL A 159 8.31 -62.11 21.74
C VAL A 159 8.19 -61.95 20.21
N ALA A 160 9.10 -62.61 19.50
CA ALA A 160 9.14 -62.75 18.06
C ALA A 160 8.19 -63.83 17.52
N ARG A 161 7.93 -63.77 16.19
CA ARG A 161 7.49 -64.83 15.24
C ARG A 161 6.03 -64.86 14.78
N GLY A 162 5.90 -64.99 13.44
CA GLY A 162 4.81 -65.67 12.73
C GLY A 162 3.96 -64.73 11.89
N PHE A 163 4.41 -64.29 10.70
CA PHE A 163 4.21 -64.98 9.42
C PHE A 163 2.76 -65.44 9.16
N ARG A 164 2.02 -64.69 8.33
CA ARG A 164 1.34 -65.17 7.10
C ARG A 164 0.44 -64.09 6.47
N GLY A 165 0.76 -63.72 5.23
CA GLY A 165 -0.23 -63.49 4.17
C GLY A 165 -0.66 -62.05 3.87
N SER A 166 0.07 -61.38 2.98
CA SER A 166 -0.42 -60.31 2.09
C SER A 166 -1.34 -60.92 0.98
N PRO A 167 -2.02 -60.13 0.11
CA PRO A 167 -1.32 -59.29 -0.89
C PRO A 167 -1.94 -57.91 -1.21
N SER A 168 -1.02 -57.02 -1.62
CA SER A 168 -1.13 -55.98 -2.67
C SER A 168 -2.14 -54.84 -2.45
N VAL A 169 -1.77 -53.56 -2.62
CA VAL A 169 -1.05 -52.97 -3.76
C VAL A 169 -0.22 -51.76 -3.26
N GLY A 170 1.09 -51.77 -3.49
CA GLY A 170 1.94 -50.56 -3.54
C GLY A 170 2.15 -50.13 -5.00
N PRO A 171 3.15 -49.29 -5.38
CA PRO A 171 4.08 -48.43 -4.62
C PRO A 171 3.86 -46.93 -4.96
N ARG A 172 4.11 -45.93 -4.11
CA ARG A 172 5.37 -45.32 -3.60
C ARG A 172 6.38 -44.80 -4.65
N ASP A 173 6.91 -43.63 -4.29
CA ASP A 173 8.14 -42.93 -4.72
C ASP A 173 7.99 -41.89 -5.85
N LEU A 174 8.06 -40.58 -5.57
CA LEU A 174 9.17 -39.69 -5.16
C LEU A 174 10.03 -39.20 -6.33
N HIS A 175 9.99 -37.88 -6.52
CA HIS A 175 10.90 -36.97 -7.22
C HIS A 175 11.31 -37.25 -8.68
N ALA A 176 10.97 -36.31 -9.57
CA ALA A 176 11.84 -35.90 -10.66
C ALA A 176 11.55 -34.44 -11.09
N SER A 177 12.60 -33.62 -11.02
CA SER A 177 12.77 -32.37 -11.76
C SER A 177 13.17 -32.72 -13.19
N ALA A 178 12.52 -32.13 -14.19
CA ALA A 178 13.08 -31.80 -15.50
C ALA A 178 12.06 -31.02 -16.33
N ASP A 179 12.60 -30.07 -17.09
CA ASP A 179 11.95 -29.20 -18.07
C ASP A 179 10.97 -29.90 -19.02
N SER A 180 9.93 -29.17 -19.46
CA SER A 180 9.68 -28.88 -20.88
C SER A 180 8.25 -28.41 -21.15
N ALA A 181 8.16 -27.38 -21.99
CA ALA A 181 7.10 -27.10 -22.96
C ALA A 181 5.69 -26.67 -22.47
N VAL A 182 5.51 -25.35 -22.44
CA VAL A 182 4.46 -24.58 -23.14
C VAL A 182 3.29 -25.40 -23.75
N PRO A 183 2.03 -25.08 -23.38
CA PRO A 183 0.90 -25.22 -24.27
C PRO A 183 0.45 -23.85 -24.80
N ARG A 184 0.48 -23.80 -26.13
CA ARG A 184 0.03 -22.79 -27.08
C ARG A 184 -1.46 -22.44 -26.88
N ALA A 185 -1.77 -21.15 -26.73
CA ALA A 185 -3.15 -20.64 -26.81
C ALA A 185 -3.60 -20.48 -28.29
N PRO A 186 -4.84 -20.85 -28.65
CA PRO A 186 -5.37 -20.61 -29.98
C PRO A 186 -5.97 -19.19 -30.14
N SER A 187 -5.83 -18.70 -31.37
CA SER A 187 -6.09 -17.37 -31.90
C SER A 187 -7.54 -16.87 -31.80
N GLY A 188 -7.69 -15.55 -31.66
CA GLY A 188 -8.92 -14.81 -31.95
C GLY A 188 -8.60 -13.43 -32.52
N SER A 189 -8.51 -13.35 -33.84
CA SER A 189 -8.33 -12.11 -34.60
C SER A 189 -9.69 -11.49 -34.92
N THR A 190 -9.96 -10.30 -34.39
CA THR A 190 -11.13 -9.49 -34.79
C THR A 190 -10.72 -8.02 -34.88
N SER A 191 -10.32 -7.59 -36.07
CA SER A 191 -10.22 -6.18 -36.45
C SER A 191 -10.69 -6.00 -37.89
N ARG A 192 -11.87 -5.40 -38.06
CA ARG A 192 -12.18 -4.52 -39.20
C ARG A 192 -13.45 -3.72 -38.93
N ARG A 193 -13.31 -2.42 -38.62
CA ARG A 193 -14.37 -1.42 -38.78
C ARG A 193 -14.24 -0.83 -40.18
N LYS A 194 -15.33 -0.82 -40.95
CA LYS A 194 -15.49 -0.03 -42.18
C LYS A 194 -16.19 1.27 -41.81
N ALA A 195 -15.65 2.38 -42.32
CA ALA A 195 -16.31 3.67 -42.38
C ALA A 195 -17.19 3.72 -43.65
N THR A 196 -18.35 4.33 -43.51
CA THR A 196 -19.16 4.97 -44.56
C THR A 196 -19.85 6.14 -43.90
#